data_AF-A0A0T6ZKW0-F1
#
_entry.id   AF-A0A0T6ZKW0-F1
#
_cell.length_a   1.000
_cell.length_b   1.000
_cell.length_c   1.000
_cell.angle_alpha   90.00
_cell.angle_beta   90.00
_cell.angle_gamma   90.00
#
_symmetry.space_group_name_H-M   'P 1'
#
loop_
_entity.id
_entity.type
_entity.pdbx_description
1 polymer ?
#
loop_
_entity_poly.entity_id
_entity_poly.type
_entity_poly.pdbx_seq_one_letter_code
_entity_poly.pdbx_strand_id
1 'polypeptide(L)'
;MTIFIFGRLQGGILLLETRVTTLACHPSSLRELSLNLERREEFVEACQSAVASGVAALHEIVAAIRGTRWRFILTNSGQAIEVQHKDDLYATYWEAVAQMKSCRHVIGQDEYDQEIIDRIRDCETAHQRARLFMTADDNLGHFEHEIFDLFDGTGYVFDGHGISPGDDYDQVRNG
;
A
#
# COMPACT_ATOMS: atom_id res chain seq x y z
N MET A 1 30.77 -3.81 -15.44
CA MET A 1 30.33 -4.49 -16.67
C MET A 1 29.12 -3.71 -17.19
N THR A 2 29.24 -3.02 -18.32
CA THR A 2 28.19 -2.16 -18.89
C THR A 2 27.26 -3.01 -19.76
N ILE A 3 25.95 -2.99 -19.50
CA ILE A 3 24.95 -3.69 -20.32
C ILE A 3 24.26 -2.67 -21.21
N PHE A 4 24.25 -2.93 -22.52
CA PHE A 4 23.52 -2.14 -23.52
C PHE A 4 22.20 -2.85 -23.82
N ILE A 5 21.07 -2.19 -23.57
CA ILE A 5 19.74 -2.69 -23.95
C ILE A 5 19.37 -2.05 -25.29
N PHE A 6 19.31 -2.86 -26.35
CA PHE A 6 18.88 -2.41 -27.68
C PHE A 6 17.38 -2.63 -27.86
N GLY A 7 16.59 -1.55 -27.80
CA GLY A 7 15.19 -1.56 -28.22
C GLY A 7 15.08 -1.25 -29.71
N ARG A 8 14.48 -2.15 -30.50
CA ARG A 8 14.22 -1.93 -31.93
C ARG A 8 12.79 -1.41 -32.11
N LEU A 9 12.62 -0.12 -32.37
CA LEU A 9 11.38 0.42 -32.92
C LEU A 9 11.45 0.32 -34.45
N GLN A 10 10.40 -0.20 -35.09
CA GLN A 10 10.22 -0.07 -36.53
C GLN A 10 10.26 1.42 -36.90
N GLY A 11 11.34 1.88 -37.53
CA GLY A 11 11.38 3.19 -38.20
C GLY A 11 12.43 4.21 -37.75
N GLY A 12 13.30 3.94 -36.78
CA GLY A 12 14.39 4.87 -36.45
C GLY A 12 15.05 4.57 -35.11
N ILE A 13 16.39 4.64 -35.07
CA ILE A 13 17.18 4.44 -33.85
C ILE A 13 17.09 5.73 -33.02
N LEU A 14 16.40 5.66 -31.88
CA LEU A 14 16.54 6.65 -30.81
C LEU A 14 17.59 6.11 -29.83
N LEU A 15 18.74 6.78 -29.73
CA LEU A 15 19.75 6.51 -28.71
C LEU A 15 19.26 7.12 -27.39
N LEU A 16 18.57 6.33 -26.57
CA LEU A 16 18.33 6.66 -25.16
C LEU A 16 19.56 6.21 -24.37
N GLU A 17 20.45 7.16 -24.05
CA GLU A 17 21.50 6.95 -23.05
C GLU A 17 20.87 6.83 -21.66
N THR A 18 20.32 5.65 -21.35
CA THR A 18 19.92 5.34 -19.97
C THR A 18 21.12 4.69 -19.30
N ARG A 19 21.89 5.48 -18.54
CA ARG A 19 22.94 4.96 -17.67
C ARG A 19 22.28 4.12 -16.56
N VAL A 20 22.01 2.86 -16.82
CA VAL A 20 21.72 1.89 -15.75
C VAL A 20 23.06 1.59 -15.09
N THR A 21 23.34 2.32 -14.02
CA THR A 21 24.46 1.99 -13.14
C THR A 21 24.09 0.67 -12.48
N THR A 22 24.59 -0.45 -13.01
CA THR A 22 24.52 -1.75 -12.34
C THR A 22 25.36 -1.68 -11.08
N LEU A 23 24.77 -1.13 -10.01
CA LEU A 23 25.22 -1.34 -8.65
C LEU A 23 25.13 -2.84 -8.43
N ALA A 24 26.27 -3.52 -8.53
CA ALA A 24 26.42 -4.88 -8.05
C ALA A 24 26.06 -4.83 -6.55
N CYS A 25 24.83 -5.18 -6.23
CA CYS A 25 24.31 -5.08 -4.88
C CYS A 25 24.89 -6.24 -4.07
N HIS A 26 26.00 -5.98 -3.37
CA HIS A 26 26.58 -6.96 -2.46
C HIS A 26 25.58 -7.22 -1.31
N PRO A 27 25.38 -8.45 -0.82
CA PRO A 27 24.42 -8.74 0.25
C PRO A 27 24.62 -7.92 1.54
N SER A 28 25.87 -7.55 1.84
CA SER A 28 26.23 -6.64 2.94
C SER A 28 25.65 -5.23 2.76
N SER A 29 25.53 -4.77 1.50
CA SER A 29 24.91 -3.50 1.12
C SER A 29 23.39 -3.52 1.36
N LEU A 30 22.70 -4.62 1.01
CA LEU A 30 21.26 -4.74 1.25
C LEU A 30 20.90 -4.69 2.74
N ARG A 31 21.69 -5.35 3.59
CA ARG A 31 21.45 -5.32 5.04
C ARG A 31 21.72 -3.95 5.63
N GLU A 32 22.75 -3.24 5.17
CA GLU A 32 23.04 -1.88 5.63
C GLU A 32 21.92 -0.91 5.22
N LEU A 33 21.49 -1.00 3.96
CA LEU A 33 20.37 -0.22 3.43
C LEU A 33 19.06 -0.50 4.17
N SER A 34 18.77 -1.78 4.50
CA SER A 34 17.53 -2.12 5.20
C SER A 34 17.45 -1.56 6.62
N LEU A 35 18.58 -1.23 7.24
CA LEU A 35 18.67 -0.63 8.56
C LEU A 35 18.67 0.91 8.53
N ASN A 36 18.90 1.53 7.36
CA ASN A 36 18.92 2.98 7.22
C ASN A 36 17.58 3.50 6.67
N LEU A 37 16.75 4.04 7.56
CA LEU A 37 15.43 4.56 7.21
C LEU A 37 15.46 5.85 6.37
N GLU A 38 16.58 6.56 6.28
CA GLU A 38 16.72 7.73 5.41
C GLU A 38 16.94 7.33 3.95
N ARG A 39 17.33 6.07 3.72
CA ARG A 39 17.65 5.51 2.40
C ARG A 39 16.64 4.45 1.96
N ARG A 40 15.37 4.65 2.35
CA ARG A 40 14.26 3.73 2.05
C ARG A 40 14.09 3.49 0.55
N GLU A 41 14.10 4.55 -0.24
CA GLU A 41 13.95 4.46 -1.70
C GLU A 41 15.10 3.65 -2.32
N GLU A 42 16.34 3.94 -1.92
CA GLU A 42 17.51 3.21 -2.39
C GLU A 42 17.46 1.72 -2.02
N PHE A 43 16.94 1.38 -0.84
CA PHE A 43 16.74 -0.01 -0.45
C PHE A 43 15.72 -0.73 -1.35
N VAL A 44 14.58 -0.10 -1.60
CA VAL A 44 13.52 -0.64 -2.47
C VAL A 44 14.06 -0.86 -3.89
N GLU A 45 14.74 0.15 -4.46
CA GLU A 45 15.36 0.07 -5.79
C GLU A 45 16.41 -1.04 -5.85
N ALA A 46 17.25 -1.16 -4.83
CA ALA A 46 18.26 -2.20 -4.75
C ALA A 46 17.64 -3.60 -4.75
N CYS A 47 16.58 -3.83 -3.97
CA CYS A 47 15.85 -5.10 -3.97
C CYS A 47 15.22 -5.42 -5.33
N GLN A 48 14.56 -4.45 -5.95
CA GLN A 48 13.92 -4.61 -7.25
C GLN A 48 14.94 -4.91 -8.35
N SER A 49 16.06 -4.17 -8.36
CA SER A 49 17.15 -4.39 -9.31
C SER A 49 17.79 -5.77 -9.14
N ALA A 50 17.96 -6.23 -7.89
CA ALA A 50 18.51 -7.54 -7.58
C ALA A 50 17.66 -8.68 -8.17
N VAL A 51 16.33 -8.61 -8.02
CA VAL A 51 15.39 -9.60 -8.58
C VAL A 51 15.34 -9.52 -10.09
N ALA A 52 15.20 -8.32 -10.67
CA ALA A 52 15.10 -8.13 -12.11
C ALA A 52 16.37 -8.59 -12.86
N SER A 53 17.53 -8.40 -12.25
CA SER A 53 18.82 -8.79 -12.83
C SER A 53 19.15 -10.27 -12.58
N GLY A 54 18.39 -10.98 -11.74
CA GLY A 54 18.73 -12.32 -11.26
C GLY A 54 20.05 -12.36 -10.47
N VAL A 55 20.52 -11.21 -9.99
CA VAL A 55 21.86 -11.02 -9.39
C VAL A 55 21.87 -11.46 -7.94
N ALA A 56 20.81 -11.17 -7.19
CA ALA A 56 20.66 -11.67 -5.82
C ALA A 56 19.56 -12.73 -5.81
N ALA A 57 19.87 -13.87 -5.20
CA ALA A 57 18.85 -14.86 -4.96
C ALA A 57 17.93 -14.37 -3.83
N LEU A 58 16.63 -14.65 -3.95
CA LEU A 58 15.57 -14.23 -3.01
C LEU A 58 15.94 -14.41 -1.53
N HIS A 59 16.71 -15.45 -1.20
CA HIS A 59 17.17 -15.73 0.15
C HIS A 59 18.03 -14.61 0.77
N GLU A 60 18.78 -13.85 -0.04
CA GLU A 60 19.60 -12.72 0.42
C GLU A 60 18.72 -11.52 0.82
N ILE A 61 17.69 -11.23 0.01
CA ILE A 61 16.69 -10.19 0.34
C ILE A 61 15.96 -10.57 1.63
N VAL A 62 15.52 -11.83 1.74
CA VAL A 62 14.87 -12.36 2.96
C VAL A 62 15.79 -12.24 4.18
N ALA A 63 17.09 -12.51 4.02
CA ALA A 63 18.06 -12.33 5.10
C ALA A 63 18.24 -10.85 5.47
N ALA A 64 18.32 -9.96 4.48
CA ALA A 64 18.49 -8.52 4.69
C ALA A 64 17.31 -7.89 5.45
N ILE A 65 16.07 -8.31 5.17
CA ILE A 65 14.86 -7.79 5.84
C ILE A 65 14.53 -8.50 7.15
N ARG A 66 15.16 -9.65 7.45
CA ARG A 66 14.83 -10.42 8.65
C ARG A 66 14.99 -9.57 9.91
N GLY A 67 13.95 -9.56 10.74
CA GLY A 67 13.92 -8.78 11.99
C GLY A 67 13.80 -7.26 11.78
N THR A 68 13.48 -6.81 10.57
CA THR A 68 13.19 -5.40 10.26
C THR A 68 11.70 -5.19 10.05
N ARG A 69 11.30 -3.92 9.86
CA ARG A 69 9.93 -3.53 9.53
C ARG A 69 9.62 -3.58 8.03
N TRP A 70 10.57 -3.99 7.20
CA TRP A 70 10.33 -4.20 5.78
C TRP A 70 9.45 -5.44 5.54
N ARG A 71 8.60 -5.36 4.53
CA ARG A 71 7.73 -6.43 4.04
C ARG A 71 7.86 -6.51 2.53
N PHE A 72 7.63 -7.68 1.98
CA PHE A 72 7.68 -7.86 0.53
C PHE A 72 6.65 -8.88 0.05
N ILE A 73 6.25 -8.72 -1.19
CA ILE A 73 5.53 -9.74 -1.95
C ILE A 73 6.27 -10.00 -3.26
N LEU A 74 6.26 -11.24 -3.70
CA LEU A 74 6.67 -11.59 -5.06
C LEU A 74 5.44 -11.56 -5.95
N THR A 75 5.57 -10.95 -7.12
CA THR A 75 4.48 -10.96 -8.09
C THR A 75 4.27 -12.38 -8.62
N ASN A 76 3.06 -12.66 -9.13
CA ASN A 76 2.68 -14.01 -9.58
C ASN A 76 3.58 -14.62 -10.66
N SER A 77 4.37 -13.80 -11.37
CA SER A 77 5.37 -14.28 -12.34
C SER A 77 6.70 -14.69 -11.70
N GLY A 78 6.92 -14.37 -10.42
CA GLY A 78 8.20 -14.55 -9.73
C GLY A 78 9.33 -13.64 -10.25
N GLN A 79 9.00 -12.71 -11.16
CA GLN A 79 9.97 -11.85 -11.85
C GLN A 79 10.07 -10.44 -11.27
N ALA A 80 9.16 -10.08 -10.36
CA ALA A 80 9.21 -8.81 -9.68
C ALA A 80 8.93 -8.97 -8.19
N ILE A 81 9.44 -8.02 -7.43
CA ILE A 81 9.24 -7.90 -5.99
C ILE A 81 8.67 -6.52 -5.72
N GLU A 82 7.67 -6.47 -4.85
CA GLU A 82 7.23 -5.22 -4.24
C GLU A 82 7.70 -5.21 -2.80
N VAL A 83 8.38 -4.14 -2.41
CA VAL A 83 8.95 -3.96 -1.08
C VAL A 83 8.31 -2.73 -0.46
N GLN A 84 7.80 -2.87 0.76
CA GLN A 84 7.09 -1.84 1.48
C GLN A 84 7.58 -1.79 2.93
N HIS A 85 7.64 -0.60 3.51
CA HIS A 85 7.91 -0.45 4.93
C HIS A 85 6.59 -0.55 5.71
N LYS A 86 6.58 -1.33 6.81
CA LYS A 86 5.38 -1.50 7.65
C LYS A 86 4.77 -0.16 8.06
N ASP A 87 5.58 0.79 8.51
CA ASP A 87 5.08 2.09 8.99
C ASP A 87 4.39 2.90 7.88
N ASP A 88 4.82 2.76 6.63
CA ASP A 88 4.23 3.48 5.49
C ASP A 88 2.88 2.86 5.13
N LEU A 89 2.75 1.54 5.22
CA LEU A 89 1.46 0.84 5.08
C LEU A 89 0.46 1.27 6.16
N TYR A 90 0.91 1.40 7.41
CA TYR A 90 0.09 1.92 8.51
C TYR A 90 -0.32 3.37 8.25
N ALA A 91 0.63 4.22 7.85
CA ALA A 91 0.36 5.63 7.60
C ALA A 91 -0.70 5.81 6.53
N THR A 92 -0.56 5.13 5.39
CA THR A 92 -1.54 5.18 4.29
C THR A 92 -2.92 4.69 4.73
N TYR A 93 -2.99 3.58 5.47
CA TYR A 93 -4.28 3.08 5.97
C TYR A 93 -4.94 4.05 6.96
N TRP A 94 -4.22 4.53 7.96
CA TRP A 94 -4.78 5.43 8.97
C TRP A 94 -5.10 6.82 8.41
N GLU A 95 -4.38 7.29 7.40
CA GLU A 95 -4.75 8.49 6.66
C GLU A 95 -6.09 8.29 5.93
N ALA A 96 -6.29 7.14 5.27
CA ALA A 96 -7.56 6.83 4.62
C ALA A 96 -8.72 6.70 5.62
N VAL A 97 -8.49 6.10 6.80
CA VAL A 97 -9.47 6.08 7.90
C VAL A 97 -9.81 7.50 8.35
N ALA A 98 -8.81 8.37 8.52
CA ALA A 98 -9.03 9.75 8.93
C ALA A 98 -9.85 10.53 7.89
N GLN A 99 -9.56 10.37 6.61
CA GLN A 99 -10.32 10.98 5.51
C GLN A 99 -11.76 10.47 5.50
N MET A 100 -11.98 9.17 5.64
CA MET A 100 -13.32 8.58 5.75
C MET A 100 -14.09 9.16 6.96
N LYS A 101 -13.47 9.19 8.14
CA LYS A 101 -14.10 9.74 9.36
C LYS A 101 -14.36 11.25 9.27
N SER A 102 -13.63 11.99 8.43
CA SER A 102 -13.88 13.42 8.23
C SER A 102 -15.28 13.71 7.65
N CYS A 103 -15.85 12.77 6.89
CA CYS A 103 -17.18 12.91 6.27
C CYS A 103 -18.34 12.61 7.25
N ARG A 104 -18.07 12.23 8.50
CA ARG A 104 -19.12 11.84 9.47
C ARG A 104 -20.21 12.90 9.65
N HIS A 105 -19.85 14.18 9.60
CA HIS A 105 -20.76 15.30 9.82
C HIS A 105 -21.77 15.54 8.68
N VAL A 106 -21.56 14.94 7.50
CA VAL A 106 -22.46 15.05 6.34
C VAL A 106 -23.25 13.77 6.08
N ILE A 107 -23.15 12.76 6.95
CA ILE A 107 -23.95 11.54 6.84
C ILE A 107 -25.45 11.88 6.90
N GLY A 108 -26.21 11.32 5.97
CA GLY A 108 -27.65 11.56 5.82
C GLY A 108 -28.01 12.75 4.94
N GLN A 109 -27.02 13.38 4.33
CA GLN A 109 -27.20 14.40 3.30
C GLN A 109 -26.93 13.78 1.93
N ASP A 110 -28.00 13.45 1.19
CA ASP A 110 -27.96 12.70 -0.08
C ASP A 110 -26.91 13.21 -1.09
N GLU A 111 -26.61 14.52 -1.09
CA GLU A 111 -25.61 15.13 -2.00
C GLU A 111 -24.16 14.70 -1.72
N TYR A 112 -23.85 14.19 -0.52
CA TYR A 112 -22.52 13.72 -0.11
C TYR A 112 -22.40 12.19 -0.05
N ASP A 113 -23.47 11.43 -0.28
CA ASP A 113 -23.45 9.97 -0.17
C ASP A 113 -22.37 9.34 -1.05
N GLN A 114 -22.24 9.82 -2.29
CA GLN A 114 -21.21 9.31 -3.20
C GLN A 114 -19.80 9.60 -2.70
N GLU A 115 -19.56 10.79 -2.12
CA GLU A 115 -18.26 11.12 -1.54
C GLU A 115 -17.94 10.19 -0.36
N ILE A 116 -18.90 9.97 0.55
CA ILE A 116 -18.72 9.06 1.69
C ILE A 116 -18.39 7.65 1.21
N ILE A 117 -19.13 7.14 0.22
CA ILE A 117 -18.91 5.81 -0.38
C ILE A 117 -17.51 5.72 -1.00
N ASP A 118 -17.07 6.74 -1.72
CA ASP A 118 -15.73 6.74 -2.32
C ASP A 118 -14.63 6.76 -1.26
N ARG A 119 -14.81 7.50 -0.15
CA ARG A 119 -13.88 7.45 0.99
C ARG A 119 -13.83 6.09 1.67
N ILE A 120 -14.98 5.41 1.81
CA ILE A 120 -15.03 4.04 2.35
C ILE A 120 -14.24 3.10 1.42
N ARG A 121 -14.38 3.22 0.10
CA ARG A 121 -13.65 2.42 -0.89
C ARG A 121 -12.15 2.69 -0.90
N ASP A 122 -11.73 3.93 -0.76
CA ASP A 122 -10.32 4.31 -0.64
C ASP A 122 -9.70 3.66 0.61
N CYS A 123 -10.42 3.74 1.75
CA CYS A 123 -10.04 3.11 3.00
C CYS A 123 -9.97 1.58 2.89
N GLU A 124 -10.96 0.95 2.23
CA GLU A 124 -10.96 -0.48 1.95
C GLU A 124 -9.73 -0.88 1.12
N THR A 125 -9.43 -0.12 0.07
CA THR A 125 -8.30 -0.36 -0.82
C THR A 125 -6.98 -0.29 -0.05
N ALA A 126 -6.80 0.73 0.80
CA ALA A 126 -5.63 0.87 1.66
C ALA A 126 -5.51 -0.28 2.66
N HIS A 127 -6.62 -0.70 3.27
CA HIS A 127 -6.67 -1.84 4.20
C HIS A 127 -6.32 -3.16 3.50
N GLN A 128 -6.94 -3.45 2.36
CA GLN A 128 -6.66 -4.65 1.57
C GLN A 128 -5.19 -4.66 1.13
N ARG A 129 -4.65 -3.52 0.71
CA ARG A 129 -3.24 -3.38 0.35
C ARG A 129 -2.32 -3.69 1.52
N ALA A 130 -2.57 -3.12 2.70
CA ALA A 130 -1.77 -3.40 3.90
C ALA A 130 -1.86 -4.89 4.31
N ARG A 131 -3.04 -5.51 4.22
CA ARG A 131 -3.23 -6.95 4.51
C ARG A 131 -2.41 -7.88 3.62
N LEU A 132 -2.05 -7.48 2.40
CA LEU A 132 -1.16 -8.29 1.54
C LEU A 132 0.25 -8.42 2.11
N PHE A 133 0.71 -7.44 2.89
CA PHE A 133 2.07 -7.39 3.44
C PHE A 133 2.13 -7.72 4.92
N MET A 134 1.02 -7.56 5.64
CA MET A 134 0.96 -7.74 7.09
C MET A 134 0.70 -9.19 7.50
N THR A 135 1.34 -9.58 8.59
CA THR A 135 1.13 -10.89 9.24
C THR A 135 0.07 -10.77 10.33
N ALA A 136 -0.41 -11.90 10.86
CA ALA A 136 -1.36 -11.91 11.98
C ALA A 136 -0.83 -11.19 13.23
N ASP A 137 0.50 -11.07 13.39
CA ASP A 137 1.15 -10.36 14.49
C ASP A 137 1.17 -8.83 14.28
N ASP A 138 0.98 -8.38 13.04
CA ASP A 138 0.91 -6.98 12.67
C ASP A 138 -0.55 -6.51 12.85
N ASN A 139 -0.93 -6.16 14.09
CA ASN A 139 -2.29 -5.70 14.42
C ASN A 139 -2.63 -4.40 13.65
N LEU A 140 -3.32 -4.51 12.51
CA LEU A 140 -3.71 -3.39 11.67
C LEU A 140 -5.02 -2.72 12.13
N GLY A 141 -5.83 -3.41 12.94
CA GLY A 141 -7.22 -3.07 13.19
C GLY A 141 -8.18 -3.85 12.30
N HIS A 142 -9.48 -3.59 12.45
CA HIS A 142 -10.55 -4.22 11.66
C HIS A 142 -11.30 -3.14 10.91
N PHE A 143 -11.20 -3.15 9.58
CA PHE A 143 -11.88 -2.18 8.71
C PHE A 143 -13.38 -2.09 8.97
N GLU A 144 -14.04 -3.23 9.23
CA GLU A 144 -15.47 -3.28 9.52
C GLU A 144 -15.83 -2.53 10.82
N HIS A 145 -14.92 -2.51 11.80
CA HIS A 145 -15.08 -1.72 13.03
C HIS A 145 -15.01 -0.23 12.72
N GLU A 146 -14.08 0.19 11.85
CA GLU A 146 -13.95 1.60 11.49
C GLU A 146 -15.17 2.14 10.72
N ILE A 147 -15.81 1.29 9.91
CA ILE A 147 -17.11 1.62 9.29
C ILE A 147 -18.20 1.71 10.36
N PHE A 148 -18.28 0.75 11.27
CA PHE A 148 -19.26 0.79 12.35
C PHE A 148 -19.13 2.08 13.17
N ASP A 149 -17.92 2.45 13.57
CA ASP A 149 -17.62 3.69 14.30
C ASP A 149 -17.99 4.96 13.51
N LEU A 150 -17.86 4.93 12.18
CA LEU A 150 -18.24 6.06 11.34
C LEU A 150 -19.74 6.34 11.44
N PHE A 151 -20.56 5.30 11.39
CA PHE A 151 -22.01 5.38 11.35
C PHE A 151 -22.68 5.35 12.74
N ASP A 152 -21.96 4.98 13.79
CA ASP A 152 -22.49 4.90 15.15
C ASP A 152 -23.14 6.23 15.59
N GLY A 153 -24.38 6.12 16.06
CA GLY A 153 -25.21 7.23 16.52
C GLY A 153 -25.66 8.22 15.43
N THR A 154 -25.48 7.92 14.15
CA THR A 154 -25.94 8.78 13.04
C THR A 154 -27.37 8.51 12.61
N GLY A 155 -27.94 7.34 12.97
CA GLY A 155 -29.22 6.86 12.46
C GLY A 155 -29.14 6.26 11.05
N TYR A 156 -27.96 6.17 10.46
CA TYR A 156 -27.72 5.59 9.13
C TYR A 156 -26.77 4.39 9.24
N VAL A 157 -26.81 3.54 8.21
CA VAL A 157 -25.93 2.37 8.08
C VAL A 157 -25.36 2.29 6.67
N PHE A 158 -24.25 1.58 6.53
CA PHE A 158 -23.65 1.20 5.25
C PHE A 158 -23.77 -0.30 5.03
N ASP A 159 -24.34 -0.72 3.90
CA ASP A 159 -24.61 -2.13 3.60
C ASP A 159 -23.63 -2.75 2.57
N GLY A 160 -22.60 -2.00 2.18
CA GLY A 160 -21.66 -2.38 1.11
C GLY A 160 -22.03 -1.85 -0.27
N HIS A 161 -23.26 -1.40 -0.47
CA HIS A 161 -23.76 -0.86 -1.74
C HIS A 161 -24.18 0.60 -1.66
N GLY A 162 -24.62 1.06 -0.48
CA GLY A 162 -24.99 2.44 -0.26
C GLY A 162 -25.20 2.76 1.21
N ILE A 163 -25.68 3.98 1.45
CA ILE A 163 -26.05 4.47 2.77
C ILE A 163 -27.58 4.44 2.86
N SER A 164 -28.10 3.97 3.99
CA SER A 164 -29.54 3.86 4.21
C SER A 164 -29.90 4.15 5.66
N PRO A 165 -31.13 4.60 5.95
CA PRO A 165 -31.62 4.73 7.32
C PRO A 165 -31.47 3.40 8.09
N GLY A 166 -30.95 3.48 9.31
CA GLY A 166 -30.84 2.36 10.25
C GLY A 166 -32.10 2.18 11.10
N ASP A 167 -32.10 1.15 11.95
CA ASP A 167 -33.23 0.83 12.84
C ASP A 167 -33.53 1.93 13.87
N ASP A 168 -32.54 2.76 14.20
CA ASP A 168 -32.60 3.86 15.16
C ASP A 168 -32.87 5.23 14.51
N TYR A 169 -33.03 5.29 13.19
CA TYR A 169 -33.17 6.52 12.41
C TYR A 169 -34.23 7.49 12.99
N ASP A 170 -35.44 6.98 13.24
CA ASP A 170 -36.54 7.81 13.74
C ASP A 170 -36.28 8.32 15.17
N GLN A 171 -35.47 7.63 15.96
CA GLN A 171 -35.13 8.08 17.32
C GLN A 171 -34.09 9.19 17.28
N VAL A 172 -33.08 9.07 16.42
CA VAL A 172 -32.01 10.07 16.26
C VAL A 172 -32.54 11.34 15.58
N ARG A 173 -33.44 11.20 14.59
CA ARG A 173 -34.00 12.35 13.85
C ARG A 173 -34.95 13.21 14.67
N ASN A 174 -35.67 12.62 15.62
CA ASN A 174 -36.72 13.29 16.39
C ASN A 174 -36.29 13.68 17.82
N GLY A 175 -35.06 13.36 18.23
CA GLY A 175 -34.47 13.72 19.53
C GLY A 175 -33.63 14.98 19.47
#